data_AF-A0A016W251-F1
#
_entry.id   AF-A0A016W251-F1
#
_cell.length_a   1.000
_cell.length_b   1.000
_cell.length_c   1.000
_cell.angle_alpha   90.00
_cell.angle_beta   90.00
_cell.angle_gamma   90.00
#
_symmetry.space_group_name_H-M   'P 1'
#
loop_
_entity.id
_entity.type
_entity.pdbx_description
1 polymer ?
#
loop_
_entity_poly.entity_id
_entity_poly.type
_entity_poly.pdbx_seq_one_letter_code
_entity_poly.pdbx_strand_id
1 'polypeptide(L)'
;MERCMVGIRLLDRRTNAWLRGVTKVKNVVASAIERKRTYSWKLAKSAEVKWSKELTEWRPPLNRLPGRPRTRWRDEFQKLLGTCNWQSIARMITKKQWTDHMRCRIL
;
A
#
# COMPACT_ATOMS: atom_id res chain seq x y z
N MET A 1 7.55 19.21 3.96
CA MET A 1 6.22 19.83 3.80
C MET A 1 5.66 20.27 5.15
N GLU A 2 5.25 19.38 6.06
CA GLU A 2 4.65 19.78 7.36
C GLU A 2 5.46 20.84 8.14
N ARG A 3 6.79 20.70 8.19
CA ARG A 3 7.68 21.71 8.81
C ARG A 3 7.58 23.10 8.18
N CYS A 4 7.49 23.15 6.85
CA CYS A 4 7.33 24.41 6.12
C CYS A 4 5.97 25.05 6.40
N MET A 5 4.92 24.24 6.58
CA MET A 5 3.57 24.74 6.90
C MET A 5 3.49 25.39 8.29
N VAL A 6 4.30 24.94 9.25
CA VAL A 6 4.36 25.48 10.62
C VAL A 6 5.50 26.51 10.78
N GLY A 7 6.33 26.71 9.76
CA GLY A 7 7.47 27.64 9.81
C GLY A 7 8.64 27.18 10.68
N ILE A 8 8.81 25.87 10.89
CA ILE A 8 9.79 25.30 11.82
C ILE A 8 11.06 24.86 11.10
N ARG A 9 12.21 25.19 11.68
CA ARG A 9 13.54 24.81 11.19
C ARG A 9 13.99 23.49 11.80
N LEU A 10 15.00 22.86 11.20
CA LEU A 10 15.60 21.64 11.76
C LEU A 10 16.24 21.88 13.14
N LEU A 11 16.73 23.10 13.38
CA LEU A 11 17.36 23.51 14.64
C LEU A 11 16.39 23.51 15.83
N ASP A 12 15.08 23.66 15.60
CA ASP A 12 14.07 23.67 16.65
C ASP A 12 13.84 22.27 17.26
N ARG A 13 14.47 21.22 16.69
CA ARG A 13 14.46 19.82 17.14
C ARG A 13 13.06 19.27 17.46
N ARG A 14 12.03 19.78 16.77
CA ARG A 14 10.65 19.29 16.92
C ARG A 14 10.48 17.92 16.27
N THR A 15 9.84 17.02 17.01
CA THR A 15 9.59 15.64 16.58
C THR A 15 8.51 15.58 15.50
N ASN A 16 8.55 14.54 14.68
CA ASN A 16 7.51 14.29 13.69
C ASN A 16 6.14 14.00 14.33
N ALA A 17 6.11 13.40 15.53
CA ALA A 17 4.88 13.17 16.28
C ALA A 17 4.23 14.51 16.68
N TRP A 18 5.04 15.46 17.16
CA TRP A 18 4.57 16.80 17.49
C TRP A 18 4.06 17.54 16.25
N LEU A 19 4.80 17.49 15.13
CA LEU A 19 4.39 18.13 13.87
C LEU A 19 3.03 17.60 13.38
N ARG A 20 2.79 16.30 13.51
CA ARG A 20 1.50 15.68 13.16
C ARG A 20 0.37 16.11 14.08
N GLY A 21 0.65 16.29 15.37
CA GLY A 21 -0.33 16.81 16.33
C GLY A 21 -0.78 18.23 16.01
N VAL A 22 0.16 19.09 15.57
CA VAL A 22 -0.12 20.49 15.22
C VAL A 22 -0.80 20.61 13.87
N THR A 23 -0.23 19.99 12.83
CA THR A 23 -0.72 20.16 11.45
C THR A 23 -2.00 19.38 11.18
N LYS A 24 -2.28 18.32 11.96
CA LYS A 24 -3.38 17.36 11.74
C LYS A 24 -3.42 16.80 10.31
N VAL A 25 -2.29 16.88 9.59
CA VAL A 25 -2.19 16.38 8.22
C VAL A 25 -2.33 14.87 8.23
N LYS A 26 -3.24 14.36 7.41
CA LYS A 26 -3.47 12.92 7.31
C LYS A 26 -2.16 12.25 6.86
N ASN A 27 -1.76 11.20 7.58
CA ASN A 27 -0.58 10.42 7.22
C ASN A 27 -0.72 9.90 5.77
N VAL A 28 0.09 10.46 4.87
CA VAL A 28 0.03 10.17 3.44
C VAL A 28 0.34 8.70 3.18
N VAL A 29 1.27 8.11 3.92
CA VAL A 29 1.64 6.69 3.80
C VAL A 29 0.46 5.80 4.17
N ALA A 30 -0.18 6.07 5.31
CA ALA A 30 -1.36 5.32 5.74
C ALA A 30 -2.51 5.44 4.73
N SER A 31 -2.71 6.64 4.18
CA SER A 31 -3.72 6.90 3.15
C SER A 31 -3.42 6.18 1.84
N ALA A 32 -2.15 6.13 1.42
CA ALA A 32 -1.72 5.41 0.23
C ALA A 32 -1.93 3.89 0.41
N ILE A 33 -1.60 3.35 1.58
CA ILE A 33 -1.84 1.94 1.93
C ILE A 33 -3.34 1.62 1.89
N GLU A 34 -4.19 2.47 2.46
CA GLU A 34 -5.64 2.30 2.46
C GLU A 34 -6.22 2.32 1.04
N ARG A 35 -5.76 3.26 0.20
CA ARG A 35 -6.15 3.32 -1.21
C ARG A 35 -5.68 2.09 -1.99
N LYS A 36 -4.46 1.62 -1.75
CA LYS A 36 -3.90 0.39 -2.33
C LYS A 36 -4.78 -0.82 -2.01
N ARG A 37 -5.15 -1.01 -0.74
CA ARG A 37 -6.04 -2.10 -0.30
C ARG A 37 -7.43 -2.02 -0.94
N THR A 38 -7.98 -0.81 -1.02
CA THR A 38 -9.30 -0.58 -1.63
C THR A 38 -9.27 -0.86 -3.13
N TYR A 39 -8.21 -0.41 -3.81
CA TYR A 39 -8.02 -0.61 -5.23
C TYR A 39 -7.82 -2.09 -5.57
N SER A 40 -7.07 -2.83 -4.77
CA SER A 40 -6.83 -4.27 -5.00
C SER A 40 -8.11 -5.10 -4.94
N TRP A 41 -9.05 -4.77 -4.06
CA TRP A 41 -10.36 -5.43 -4.02
C TRP A 41 -11.19 -5.16 -5.28
N LYS A 42 -11.23 -3.89 -5.73
CA LYS A 42 -11.90 -3.51 -6.99
C LYS A 42 -11.26 -4.22 -8.19
N LEU A 43 -9.93 -4.29 -8.21
CA LEU A 43 -9.16 -4.97 -9.23
C LEU A 43 -9.52 -6.46 -9.32
N ALA A 44 -9.63 -7.14 -8.19
CA ALA A 44 -9.99 -8.56 -8.17
C ALA A 44 -11.41 -8.82 -8.68
N LYS A 45 -12.36 -7.91 -8.43
CA LYS A 45 -13.77 -8.05 -8.84
C LYS A 45 -14.06 -7.64 -10.29
N SER A 46 -13.22 -6.80 -10.89
CA SER A 46 -13.50 -6.30 -12.24
C SER A 46 -13.14 -7.33 -13.32
N ALA A 47 -13.97 -7.42 -14.36
CA ALA A 47 -13.79 -8.30 -15.51
C ALA A 47 -12.86 -7.69 -16.58
N GLU A 48 -12.76 -6.36 -16.67
CA GLU A 48 -12.12 -5.64 -17.79
C GLU A 48 -10.65 -5.26 -17.58
N VAL A 49 -9.95 -5.90 -16.63
CA VAL A 49 -8.71 -5.32 -16.13
C VAL A 49 -7.45 -5.87 -16.79
N LYS A 50 -7.31 -5.66 -18.10
CA LYS A 50 -6.07 -6.03 -18.81
C LYS A 50 -4.86 -5.28 -18.23
N TRP A 51 -4.87 -3.95 -18.30
CA TRP A 51 -3.71 -3.14 -17.90
C TRP A 51 -3.43 -3.13 -16.40
N SER A 52 -4.45 -3.00 -15.55
CA SER A 52 -4.16 -2.92 -14.11
C SER A 52 -3.77 -4.27 -13.50
N LYS A 53 -4.19 -5.39 -14.10
CA LYS A 53 -3.68 -6.72 -13.72
C LYS A 53 -2.23 -6.82 -14.11
N GLU A 54 -1.92 -6.44 -15.34
CA GLU A 54 -0.56 -6.42 -15.87
C GLU A 54 0.35 -5.56 -15.00
N LEU A 55 -0.06 -4.35 -14.61
CA LEU A 55 0.69 -3.46 -13.72
C LEU A 55 0.91 -4.04 -12.31
N THR A 56 -0.07 -4.77 -11.78
CA THR A 56 0.03 -5.40 -10.44
C THR A 56 0.96 -6.61 -10.44
N GLU A 57 1.02 -7.31 -11.57
CA GLU A 57 1.81 -8.52 -11.79
C GLU A 57 3.16 -8.23 -12.49
N TRP A 58 3.34 -7.01 -12.98
CA TRP A 58 4.41 -6.60 -13.89
C TRP A 58 5.79 -6.95 -13.33
N ARG A 59 6.63 -7.47 -14.21
CA ARG A 59 8.04 -7.73 -13.98
C ARG A 59 8.84 -7.12 -15.14
N PRO A 60 9.95 -6.42 -14.86
CA PRO A 60 10.82 -5.95 -15.92
C PRO A 60 11.39 -7.16 -16.70
N PRO A 61 11.41 -7.10 -18.04
CA PRO A 61 11.94 -8.19 -18.86
C PRO A 61 13.48 -8.27 -18.73
N LEU A 62 13.92 -9.43 -18.24
CA LEU A 62 15.19 -10.14 -18.48
C LEU A 62 16.52 -9.54 -18.01
N ASN A 63 16.72 -8.23 -17.90
CA ASN A 63 17.97 -7.68 -17.35
C ASN A 63 17.84 -7.41 -15.85
N ARG A 64 17.79 -8.49 -15.06
CA ARG A 64 17.75 -8.41 -13.59
C ARG A 64 19.09 -7.88 -13.08
N LEU A 65 19.09 -6.71 -12.46
CA LEU A 65 20.22 -6.28 -11.64
C LEU A 65 20.53 -7.36 -10.59
N PRO A 66 21.81 -7.72 -10.36
CA PRO A 66 22.16 -8.70 -9.34
C PRO A 66 21.60 -8.27 -7.97
N GLY A 67 20.95 -9.20 -7.26
CA GLY A 67 20.36 -8.95 -5.95
C GLY A 67 18.89 -9.34 -5.80
N ARG A 68 18.29 -8.95 -4.66
CA ARG A 68 16.89 -9.26 -4.33
C ARG A 68 15.93 -8.43 -5.21
N PRO A 69 14.90 -9.05 -5.82
CA PRO A 69 13.92 -8.30 -6.60
C PRO A 69 13.19 -7.29 -5.73
N ARG A 70 12.79 -6.15 -6.31
CA ARG A 70 11.93 -5.18 -5.63
C ARG A 70 10.59 -5.82 -5.25
N THR A 71 10.10 -5.50 -4.05
CA THR A 71 8.80 -5.98 -3.55
C THR A 71 7.69 -5.50 -4.48
N ARG A 72 6.92 -6.43 -5.03
CA ARG A 72 5.76 -6.12 -5.88
C ARG A 72 4.51 -5.95 -5.03
N TRP A 73 3.48 -5.35 -5.62
CA TRP A 73 2.15 -5.31 -4.98
C TRP A 73 1.62 -6.71 -4.64
N ARG A 74 1.76 -7.65 -5.58
CA ARG A 74 1.43 -9.07 -5.33
C ARG A 74 2.15 -9.66 -4.13
N ASP A 75 3.41 -9.29 -3.90
CA ASP A 75 4.23 -9.90 -2.86
C ASP A 75 3.74 -9.51 -1.45
N GLU A 76 3.18 -8.30 -1.29
CA GLU A 76 2.50 -7.90 -0.06
C GLU A 76 1.26 -8.75 0.20
N PHE A 77 0.42 -8.99 -0.82
CA PHE A 77 -0.76 -9.84 -0.66
C PHE A 77 -0.39 -11.29 -0.37
N GLN A 78 0.65 -11.81 -1.03
CA GLN A 78 1.15 -13.16 -0.79
C GLN A 78 1.71 -13.31 0.63
N LYS A 79 2.47 -12.33 1.13
CA LYS A 79 2.97 -12.32 2.50
C LYS A 79 1.82 -12.28 3.51
N LEU A 80 0.80 -11.47 3.26
CA LEU A 80 -0.33 -11.29 4.17
C LEU A 80 -1.25 -12.51 4.21
N LEU A 81 -1.58 -13.09 3.07
CA LEU A 81 -2.55 -14.18 2.95
C LEU A 81 -1.91 -15.56 2.98
N GLY A 82 -0.58 -15.66 2.86
CA GLY A 82 0.14 -16.93 2.75
C GLY A 82 -0.09 -17.66 1.42
N THR A 83 -0.83 -17.07 0.48
CA THR A 83 -1.17 -17.69 -0.81
C THR A 83 -0.88 -16.75 -1.98
N CYS A 84 -0.53 -17.35 -3.11
CA CYS A 84 -0.40 -16.67 -4.39
C CYS A 84 -1.74 -16.26 -5.01
N ASN A 85 -2.85 -16.90 -4.63
CA ASN A 85 -4.18 -16.70 -5.22
C ASN A 85 -5.03 -15.69 -4.44
N TRP A 86 -4.48 -14.49 -4.23
CA TRP A 86 -5.14 -13.44 -3.47
C TRP A 86 -6.42 -12.91 -4.15
N GLN A 87 -6.48 -12.97 -5.48
CA GLN A 87 -7.62 -12.49 -6.27
C GLN A 87 -8.89 -13.32 -6.01
N SER A 88 -8.77 -14.66 -5.93
CA SER A 88 -9.91 -15.52 -5.59
C SER A 88 -10.44 -15.23 -4.19
N ILE A 89 -9.56 -15.06 -3.20
CA ILE A 89 -9.97 -14.68 -1.83
C ILE A 89 -10.70 -13.34 -1.85
N ALA A 90 -10.14 -12.34 -2.53
CA ALA A 90 -10.75 -11.01 -2.64
C ALA A 90 -12.15 -11.05 -3.29
N ARG A 91 -12.41 -11.97 -4.23
CA ARG A 91 -13.72 -12.16 -4.86
C ARG A 91 -14.74 -12.80 -3.91
N MET A 92 -14.30 -13.73 -3.07
CA MET A 92 -15.15 -14.47 -2.14
C MET A 92 -15.62 -13.62 -0.95
N ILE A 93 -14.86 -12.59 -0.56
CA ILE A 93 -15.15 -11.79 0.63
C ILE A 93 -15.66 -10.39 0.32
N THR A 94 -16.34 -9.80 1.30
CA THR A 94 -16.82 -8.42 1.21
C THR A 94 -15.66 -7.42 1.28
N LYS A 95 -15.86 -6.21 0.77
CA LYS A 95 -14.86 -5.14 0.82
C LYS A 95 -14.39 -4.85 2.25
N LYS A 96 -15.31 -4.86 3.22
CA LYS A 96 -15.03 -4.61 4.64
C LYS A 96 -14.09 -5.69 5.21
N GLN A 97 -14.45 -6.96 5.00
CA GLN A 97 -13.60 -8.10 5.40
C GLN A 97 -12.22 -8.03 4.74
N TRP A 98 -12.15 -7.69 3.45
CA TRP A 98 -10.87 -7.50 2.76
C TRP A 98 -10.02 -6.39 3.38
N THR A 99 -10.61 -5.23 3.66
CA THR A 99 -9.88 -4.14 4.30
C THR A 99 -9.40 -4.50 5.70
N ASP A 100 -10.18 -5.26 6.45
CA ASP A 100 -9.84 -5.67 7.82
C ASP A 100 -8.72 -6.72 7.82
N HIS A 101 -8.80 -7.75 6.96
CA HIS A 101 -7.70 -8.70 6.75
C HIS A 101 -6.38 -8.02 6.42
N MET A 102 -6.43 -6.96 5.61
CA MET A 102 -5.25 -6.21 5.21
C MET A 102 -4.73 -5.27 6.31
N ARG A 103 -5.54 -4.91 7.30
CA ARG A 103 -5.16 -4.08 8.46
C ARG A 103 -4.44 -4.87 9.54
N CYS A 104 -4.84 -6.11 9.82
CA CYS A 104 -4.45 -6.87 11.02
C CYS A 104 -3.01 -7.46 11.05
N ARG A 105 -2.12 -7.17 10.08
CA ARG A 105 -0.78 -7.81 10.02
C ARG A 105 0.40 -6.85 9.76
N ILE A 106 0.21 -5.55 10.01
CA ILE A 106 1.30 -4.56 10.02
C ILE A 106 1.35 -3.90 11.40
N LEU A 107 1.70 -4.72 12.40
CA LEU A 107 2.40 -4.33 13.62
C LEU A 107 3.71 -5.13 13.62
#